data_AF-A0A2L0N9V0-F1
#
_entry.id   AF-A0A2L0N9V0-F1
#
_cell.length_a   1.000
_cell.length_b   1.000
_cell.length_c   1.000
_cell.angle_alpha   90.00
_cell.angle_beta   90.00
_cell.angle_gamma   90.00
#
_symmetry.space_group_name_H-M   'P 1'
#
loop_
_entity.id
_entity.type
_entity.pdbx_description
1 polymer ?
#
loop_
_entity_poly.entity_id
_entity_poly.type
_entity_poly.pdbx_seq_one_letter_code
_entity_poly.pdbx_strand_id
1 'polypeptide(L)'
;MDGYDVYRAAMSGDHWWDWWVNWPLSNRIRLGDVYEVQGNALRRAGDLAGRGITFTTEDGTPPATYAYDSQGSVAVTFKASGKSPAALSALTKADAGAAVEFRRDRTAFVAFQGISQTDVADVRALAKTLTEGWVNKSWDESLRAVTSVLSVAAGTVLTAAAAGASAELRLSGAVGAGGPTEVLDLAVGASVVRRNALGAEWTGPELTPFYQVVRLRETWLGKLKADFGPPQPGRGAFASALPPIVVEEIRDDPDAVLTVADPEEQLPFATGEPG
;
A
#
# COMPACT_ATOMS: atom_id res chain seq x y z
N MET A 1 -3.52 19.77 -3.94
CA MET A 1 -3.64 18.50 -3.23
C MET A 1 -4.42 17.60 -4.15
N ASP A 2 -3.74 16.62 -4.72
CA ASP A 2 -4.37 15.67 -5.65
C ASP A 2 -5.15 14.60 -4.86
N GLY A 3 -5.81 13.68 -5.57
CA GLY A 3 -6.56 12.60 -4.93
C GLY A 3 -5.67 11.63 -4.14
N TYR A 4 -4.39 11.50 -4.49
CA TYR A 4 -3.44 10.66 -3.76
C TYR A 4 -3.13 11.26 -2.39
N ASP A 5 -2.82 12.55 -2.33
CA ASP A 5 -2.54 13.25 -1.07
C ASP A 5 -3.71 13.13 -0.08
N VAL A 6 -4.96 13.29 -0.57
CA VAL A 6 -6.17 13.16 0.25
C VAL A 6 -6.35 11.75 0.77
N TYR A 7 -6.14 10.74 -0.08
CA TYR A 7 -6.23 9.34 0.31
C TYR A 7 -5.13 8.97 1.32
N ARG A 8 -3.89 9.39 1.06
CA ARG A 8 -2.75 9.15 1.94
C ARG A 8 -2.97 9.79 3.31
N ALA A 9 -3.38 11.06 3.35
CA ALA A 9 -3.69 11.75 4.61
C ALA A 9 -4.78 11.02 5.40
N ALA A 10 -5.83 10.56 4.71
CA ALA A 10 -6.91 9.78 5.33
C ALA A 10 -6.42 8.46 5.95
N MET A 11 -5.47 7.77 5.32
CA MET A 11 -4.98 6.46 5.81
C MET A 11 -3.87 6.58 6.87
N SER A 12 -3.09 7.67 6.85
CA SER A 12 -1.97 7.89 7.78
C SER A 12 -2.37 8.17 9.23
N GLY A 13 -3.64 8.53 9.50
CA GLY A 13 -4.08 9.01 10.81
C GLY A 13 -4.53 7.94 11.81
N ASP A 14 -4.78 6.70 11.37
CA ASP A 14 -5.42 5.67 12.19
C ASP A 14 -4.51 4.43 12.39
N HIS A 15 -4.73 3.39 11.58
CA HIS A 15 -4.18 2.04 11.81
C HIS A 15 -2.97 1.68 10.93
N TRP A 16 -2.66 2.52 9.95
CA TRP A 16 -1.68 2.21 8.89
C TRP A 16 -0.59 3.29 8.81
N TRP A 17 -0.27 3.91 9.96
CA TRP A 17 0.65 5.04 10.04
C TRP A 17 2.09 4.69 9.68
N ASP A 18 2.47 3.41 9.76
CA ASP A 18 3.77 2.84 9.39
C ASP A 18 3.75 2.11 8.03
N TRP A 19 2.68 2.27 7.24
CA TRP A 19 2.53 1.62 5.94
C TRP A 19 2.67 2.60 4.78
N TRP A 20 3.29 2.12 3.70
CA TRP A 20 3.27 2.81 2.42
C TRP A 20 1.92 2.60 1.73
N VAL A 21 1.46 3.65 1.05
CA VAL A 21 0.17 3.67 0.37
C VAL A 21 0.37 3.36 -1.11
N ASN A 22 -0.23 2.29 -1.62
CA ASN A 22 -0.10 1.98 -3.03
C ASN A 22 -0.93 2.91 -3.91
N TRP A 23 -0.32 3.44 -4.96
CA TRP A 23 -0.99 4.31 -5.92
C TRP A 23 -0.37 4.22 -7.33
N PRO A 24 -1.14 3.93 -8.39
CA PRO A 24 -2.56 3.59 -8.38
C PRO A 24 -2.86 2.29 -7.63
N LEU A 25 -4.07 2.18 -7.04
CA LEU A 25 -4.49 0.99 -6.28
C LEU A 25 -4.59 -0.28 -7.14
N SER A 26 -4.62 -0.13 -8.47
CA SER A 26 -4.54 -1.24 -9.43
C SER A 26 -3.16 -1.88 -9.54
N ASN A 27 -2.11 -1.23 -9.03
CA ASN A 27 -0.77 -1.82 -9.01
C ASN A 27 -0.76 -3.02 -8.07
N ARG A 28 -0.39 -4.19 -8.58
CA ARG A 28 -0.25 -5.39 -7.75
C ARG A 28 1.13 -5.40 -7.14
N ILE A 29 1.24 -4.96 -5.88
CA ILE A 29 2.46 -5.11 -5.08
C ILE A 29 2.45 -6.52 -4.48
N ARG A 30 3.57 -7.22 -4.59
CA ARG A 30 3.72 -8.58 -4.06
C ARG A 30 4.79 -8.63 -2.99
N LEU A 31 4.62 -9.56 -2.07
CA LEU A 31 5.63 -9.86 -1.07
C LEU A 31 6.94 -10.25 -1.76
N GLY A 32 8.04 -9.62 -1.36
CA GLY A 32 9.35 -9.80 -1.98
C GLY A 32 9.57 -9.05 -3.30
N ASP A 33 8.63 -8.22 -3.78
CA ASP A 33 8.96 -7.26 -4.84
C ASP A 33 10.11 -6.34 -4.36
N VAL A 34 10.96 -5.92 -5.30
CA VAL A 34 12.07 -5.00 -5.03
C VAL A 34 11.88 -3.72 -5.83
N TYR A 35 11.97 -2.59 -5.15
CA TYR A 35 11.93 -1.26 -5.74
C TYR A 35 13.27 -0.56 -5.58
N GLU A 36 13.62 0.25 -6.56
CA GLU A 36 14.80 1.12 -6.54
C GLU A 36 14.33 2.58 -6.45
N VAL A 37 14.94 3.32 -5.53
CA VAL A 37 14.80 4.77 -5.47
C VAL A 37 15.69 5.39 -6.55
N GLN A 38 15.09 5.92 -7.61
CA GLN A 38 15.80 6.59 -8.70
C GLN A 38 15.33 8.05 -8.82
N GLY A 39 16.17 8.97 -8.34
CA GLY A 39 15.79 10.39 -8.24
C GLY A 39 14.61 10.57 -7.27
N ASN A 40 13.50 11.10 -7.76
CA ASN A 40 12.30 11.35 -6.96
C ASN A 40 11.18 10.34 -7.24
N ALA A 41 11.51 9.13 -7.71
CA ALA A 41 10.54 8.11 -8.04
C ALA A 41 10.97 6.70 -7.61
N LEU A 42 9.98 5.85 -7.33
CA LEU A 42 10.15 4.40 -7.17
C LEU A 42 10.04 3.72 -8.52
N ARG A 43 11.02 2.88 -8.85
CA ARG A 43 11.01 2.01 -10.02
C ARG A 43 11.07 0.56 -9.59
N ARG A 44 10.26 -0.31 -10.21
CA ARG A 44 10.36 -1.76 -9.96
C ARG A 44 11.70 -2.28 -10.46
N ALA A 45 12.46 -2.93 -9.58
CA ALA A 45 13.82 -3.41 -9.81
C ALA A 45 13.94 -4.96 -9.72
N GLY A 46 12.81 -5.65 -9.90
CA GLY A 46 12.69 -7.11 -9.84
C GLY A 46 12.01 -7.59 -8.57
N ASP A 47 12.40 -8.76 -8.10
CA ASP A 47 11.94 -9.38 -6.86
C ASP A 47 13.11 -10.11 -6.16
N LEU A 48 12.93 -10.46 -4.90
CA LEU A 48 13.92 -11.16 -4.07
C LEU A 48 14.28 -12.52 -4.67
N ALA A 49 13.30 -13.25 -5.22
CA ALA A 49 13.52 -14.57 -5.81
C ALA A 49 14.44 -14.51 -7.04
N GLY A 50 14.26 -13.52 -7.92
CA GLY A 50 15.12 -13.26 -9.08
C GLY A 50 16.54 -12.84 -8.69
N ARG A 51 16.75 -12.43 -7.43
CA ARG A 51 18.06 -12.13 -6.84
C ARG A 51 18.65 -13.31 -6.05
N GLY A 52 17.99 -14.46 -6.06
CA GLY A 52 18.42 -15.65 -5.32
C GLY A 52 18.16 -15.57 -3.81
N ILE A 53 17.32 -14.63 -3.36
CA ILE A 53 16.96 -14.44 -1.96
C ILE A 53 15.63 -15.14 -1.72
N THR A 54 15.66 -16.18 -0.88
CA THR A 54 14.46 -16.90 -0.44
C THR A 54 14.02 -16.41 0.93
N PHE A 55 12.72 -16.49 1.18
CA PHE A 55 12.13 -16.18 2.47
C PHE A 55 10.90 -17.07 2.69
N THR A 56 10.51 -17.24 3.95
CA THR A 56 9.25 -17.88 4.32
C THR A 56 8.20 -16.80 4.59
N THR A 57 6.94 -17.15 4.37
CA THR A 57 5.81 -16.25 4.58
C THR A 57 5.04 -16.63 5.83
N GLU A 58 4.43 -15.65 6.47
CA GLU A 58 3.40 -15.86 7.50
C GLU A 58 2.16 -15.01 7.19
N ASP A 59 1.02 -15.49 7.64
CA ASP A 59 -0.25 -14.77 7.51
C ASP A 59 -0.44 -13.87 8.74
N GLY A 60 -0.69 -12.58 8.49
CA GLY A 60 -1.07 -11.64 9.53
C GLY A 60 -2.53 -11.79 9.94
N THR A 61 -2.95 -11.03 10.96
CA THR A 61 -4.33 -11.03 11.48
C THR A 61 -5.01 -9.66 11.36
N PRO A 62 -5.14 -9.10 10.14
CA PRO A 62 -5.79 -7.81 9.96
C PRO A 62 -7.31 -7.93 10.22
N PRO A 63 -8.01 -6.82 10.47
CA PRO A 63 -9.46 -6.83 10.48
C PRO A 63 -9.99 -7.24 9.10
N ALA A 64 -11.00 -8.11 9.02
CA ALA A 64 -11.51 -8.62 7.74
C ALA A 64 -12.10 -7.55 6.80
N THR A 65 -12.45 -6.39 7.36
CA THR A 65 -13.14 -5.28 6.68
C THR A 65 -12.67 -3.95 7.23
N TYR A 66 -12.67 -2.91 6.41
CA TYR A 66 -12.32 -1.55 6.81
C TYR A 66 -13.23 -0.54 6.12
N ALA A 67 -13.75 0.42 6.87
CA ALA A 67 -14.55 1.52 6.34
C ALA A 67 -14.10 2.83 6.99
N TYR A 68 -13.89 3.85 6.18
CA TYR A 68 -13.45 5.18 6.62
C TYR A 68 -14.24 6.27 5.89
N ASP A 69 -14.75 7.24 6.65
CA ASP A 69 -15.68 8.28 6.17
C ASP A 69 -15.26 9.71 6.56
N SER A 70 -13.95 9.97 6.68
CA SER A 70 -13.38 11.28 7.02
C SER A 70 -14.11 11.97 8.19
N GLN A 71 -14.34 11.22 9.27
CA GLN A 71 -14.97 11.69 10.51
C GLN A 71 -16.38 12.27 10.29
N GLY A 72 -17.21 11.58 9.51
CA GLY A 72 -18.59 11.99 9.23
C GLY A 72 -18.75 13.09 8.15
N SER A 73 -17.68 13.39 7.40
CA SER A 73 -17.74 14.34 6.28
C SER A 73 -18.34 13.72 5.01
N VAL A 74 -18.60 12.42 5.01
CA VAL A 74 -19.23 11.68 3.92
C VAL A 74 -20.63 11.25 4.32
N ALA A 75 -21.61 11.47 3.44
CA ALA A 75 -22.96 10.95 3.56
C ALA A 75 -23.17 9.83 2.55
N VAL A 76 -23.61 8.66 3.02
CA VAL A 76 -23.93 7.52 2.16
C VAL A 76 -25.43 7.24 2.24
N THR A 77 -26.11 7.28 1.10
CA THR A 77 -27.55 7.02 0.98
C THR A 77 -27.81 5.82 0.07
N PHE A 78 -28.37 4.75 0.60
CA PHE A 78 -28.66 3.54 -0.16
C PHE A 78 -30.04 3.56 -0.84
N LYS A 79 -30.11 2.94 -2.01
CA LYS A 79 -31.34 2.65 -2.75
C LYS A 79 -31.44 1.14 -2.97
N ALA A 80 -32.46 0.55 -2.35
CA ALA A 80 -32.88 -0.82 -2.66
C ALA A 80 -33.53 -0.90 -4.05
N SER A 81 -33.36 -2.04 -4.72
CA SER A 81 -34.05 -2.36 -5.97
C SER A 81 -35.58 -2.26 -5.81
N GLY A 82 -36.27 -1.80 -6.85
CA GLY A 82 -37.72 -1.69 -6.89
C GLY A 82 -38.30 -0.40 -6.28
N LYS A 83 -37.49 0.40 -5.56
CA LYS A 83 -37.92 1.70 -5.02
C LYS A 83 -37.68 2.83 -6.03
N SER A 84 -38.56 3.84 -6.02
CA SER A 84 -38.41 5.03 -6.86
C SER A 84 -37.23 5.89 -6.37
N PRO A 85 -36.28 6.28 -7.24
CA PRO A 85 -35.17 7.13 -6.84
C PRO A 85 -35.67 8.55 -6.59
N ALA A 86 -35.78 8.97 -5.32
CA ALA A 86 -36.05 10.38 -5.03
C ALA A 86 -34.82 11.27 -5.26
N ALA A 87 -33.60 10.71 -5.18
CA ALA A 87 -32.34 11.46 -5.23
C ALA A 87 -31.24 10.85 -6.14
N LEU A 88 -31.48 9.67 -6.73
CA LEU A 88 -30.49 8.92 -7.50
C LEU A 88 -30.89 8.84 -8.98
N SER A 89 -30.52 9.89 -9.71
CA SER A 89 -31.00 10.13 -11.07
C SER A 89 -30.41 9.20 -12.13
N ALA A 90 -29.23 8.61 -11.88
CA ALA A 90 -28.55 7.73 -12.83
C ALA A 90 -28.95 6.25 -12.67
N LEU A 91 -29.66 5.91 -11.59
CA LEU A 91 -30.09 4.54 -11.29
C LEU A 91 -31.53 4.29 -11.73
N THR A 92 -31.77 3.20 -12.46
CA THR A 92 -33.12 2.79 -12.84
C THR A 92 -33.89 2.23 -11.64
N LYS A 93 -35.21 2.06 -11.73
CA LYS A 93 -36.01 1.42 -10.66
C LYS A 93 -35.51 0.01 -10.31
N ALA A 94 -34.96 -0.73 -11.28
CA ALA A 94 -34.47 -2.09 -11.08
C ALA A 94 -33.10 -2.14 -10.36
N ASP A 95 -32.30 -1.08 -10.48
CA ASP A 95 -30.95 -1.05 -9.92
C ASP A 95 -30.96 -0.93 -8.38
N ALA A 96 -30.07 -1.66 -7.72
CA ALA A 96 -29.61 -1.31 -6.38
C ALA A 96 -28.41 -0.37 -6.48
N GLY A 97 -28.26 0.54 -5.53
CA GLY A 97 -27.15 1.47 -5.57
C GLY A 97 -27.02 2.35 -4.34
N ALA A 98 -26.04 3.25 -4.37
CA ALA A 98 -25.78 4.20 -3.31
C ALA A 98 -25.39 5.57 -3.86
N ALA A 99 -25.76 6.63 -3.17
CA ALA A 99 -25.21 7.96 -3.34
C ALA A 99 -24.16 8.20 -2.26
N VAL A 100 -22.96 8.60 -2.66
CA VAL A 100 -21.91 9.11 -1.78
C VAL A 100 -21.82 10.61 -2.00
N GLU A 101 -21.99 11.40 -0.95
CA GLU A 101 -21.91 12.86 -1.00
C GLU A 101 -20.88 13.37 0.02
N PHE A 102 -19.98 14.22 -0.43
CA PHE A 102 -18.91 14.80 0.38
C PHE A 102 -19.30 16.20 0.83
N ARG A 103 -19.37 16.42 2.14
CA ARG A 103 -19.72 17.72 2.74
C ARG A 103 -18.57 18.72 2.75
N ARG A 104 -17.34 18.24 2.59
CA ARG A 104 -16.10 19.03 2.62
C ARG A 104 -15.24 18.67 1.42
N ASP A 105 -14.31 19.54 1.08
CA ASP A 105 -13.21 19.20 0.18
C ASP A 105 -12.15 18.36 0.93
N ARG A 106 -11.23 17.75 0.19
CA ARG A 106 -10.09 16.99 0.75
C ARG A 106 -10.49 15.88 1.71
N THR A 107 -11.61 15.23 1.43
CA THR A 107 -12.11 14.08 2.18
C THR A 107 -12.05 12.82 1.32
N ALA A 108 -11.80 11.68 1.96
CA ALA A 108 -11.85 10.37 1.35
C ALA A 108 -13.00 9.54 1.93
N PHE A 109 -13.61 8.73 1.07
CA PHE A 109 -14.43 7.59 1.42
C PHE A 109 -13.65 6.33 1.01
N VAL A 110 -13.46 5.42 1.96
CA VAL A 110 -12.74 4.16 1.74
C VAL A 110 -13.57 3.03 2.30
N ALA A 111 -13.78 1.99 1.49
CA ALA A 111 -14.39 0.74 1.92
C ALA A 111 -13.58 -0.42 1.35
N PHE A 112 -13.10 -1.30 2.21
CA PHE A 112 -12.34 -2.50 1.86
C PHE A 112 -12.98 -3.74 2.49
N GLN A 113 -12.98 -4.84 1.75
CA GLN A 113 -13.50 -6.12 2.20
C GLN A 113 -12.55 -7.26 1.85
N GLY A 114 -12.52 -8.27 2.71
CA GLY A 114 -11.67 -9.45 2.53
C GLY A 114 -10.21 -9.07 2.65
N ILE A 115 -9.90 -8.30 3.69
CA ILE A 115 -8.53 -7.85 3.96
C ILE A 115 -7.72 -9.05 4.43
N SER A 116 -6.57 -9.26 3.79
CA SER A 116 -5.56 -10.23 4.19
C SER A 116 -4.19 -9.55 4.26
N GLN A 117 -3.34 -10.05 5.14
CA GLN A 117 -1.97 -9.59 5.30
C GLN A 117 -1.04 -10.79 5.13
N THR A 118 0.03 -10.59 4.36
CA THR A 118 1.09 -11.58 4.22
C THR A 118 2.42 -10.90 4.48
N ASP A 119 3.20 -11.50 5.37
CA ASP A 119 4.46 -10.96 5.87
C ASP A 119 5.63 -11.92 5.58
N VAL A 120 6.85 -11.39 5.57
CA VAL A 120 8.07 -12.20 5.67
C VAL A 120 8.22 -12.69 7.10
N ALA A 121 8.16 -14.00 7.31
CA ALA A 121 8.13 -14.61 8.64
C ALA A 121 9.45 -14.48 9.43
N ASP A 122 10.58 -14.42 8.74
CA ASP A 122 11.90 -14.30 9.38
C ASP A 122 12.67 -13.08 8.83
N VAL A 123 12.34 -11.92 9.38
CA VAL A 123 13.00 -10.65 9.05
C VAL A 123 14.49 -10.68 9.43
N ARG A 124 14.91 -11.46 10.43
CA ARG A 124 16.35 -11.63 10.79
C ARG A 124 17.11 -12.35 9.69
N ALA A 125 16.55 -13.45 9.18
CA ALA A 125 17.14 -14.18 8.06
C ALA A 125 17.21 -13.31 6.79
N LEU A 126 16.18 -12.50 6.55
CA LEU A 126 16.18 -11.53 5.46
C LEU A 126 17.29 -10.47 5.66
N ALA A 127 17.40 -9.88 6.84
CA ALA A 127 18.42 -8.88 7.18
C ALA A 127 19.84 -9.39 6.88
N LYS A 128 20.14 -10.61 7.33
CA LYS A 128 21.40 -11.27 7.05
C LYS A 128 21.64 -11.41 5.54
N THR A 129 20.66 -11.91 4.82
CA THR A 129 20.78 -12.15 3.37
C THR A 129 20.97 -10.86 2.56
N LEU A 130 20.23 -9.80 2.90
CA LEU A 130 20.38 -8.48 2.26
C LEU A 130 21.75 -7.89 2.53
N THR A 131 22.26 -8.06 3.76
CA THR A 131 23.58 -7.55 4.16
C THR A 131 24.71 -8.29 3.44
N GLU A 132 24.61 -9.62 3.31
CA GLU A 132 25.53 -10.41 2.49
C GLU A 132 25.49 -9.98 1.02
N GLY A 133 24.29 -9.70 0.49
CA GLY A 133 24.07 -9.12 -0.84
C GLY A 133 24.75 -7.76 -1.03
N TRP A 134 24.76 -6.91 0.00
CA TRP A 134 25.46 -5.62 -0.09
C TRP A 134 26.97 -5.79 -0.10
N VAL A 135 27.52 -6.66 0.76
CA VAL A 135 28.96 -6.97 0.78
C VAL A 135 29.45 -7.54 -0.56
N ASN A 136 28.65 -8.40 -1.18
CA ASN A 136 28.98 -9.03 -2.47
C ASN A 136 28.58 -8.18 -3.70
N LYS A 137 28.00 -6.99 -3.49
CA LYS A 137 27.53 -6.04 -4.52
C LYS A 137 26.36 -6.56 -5.38
N SER A 138 25.59 -7.54 -4.91
CA SER A 138 24.31 -7.94 -5.52
C SER A 138 23.11 -7.15 -4.99
N TRP A 139 23.30 -6.40 -3.89
CA TRP A 139 22.33 -5.51 -3.28
C TRP A 139 22.87 -4.07 -3.18
N ASP A 140 22.06 -3.09 -3.57
CA ASP A 140 22.40 -1.67 -3.53
C ASP A 140 21.60 -0.92 -2.45
N GLU A 141 22.16 0.16 -1.92
CA GLU A 141 21.58 0.96 -0.83
C GLU A 141 20.29 1.69 -1.24
N SER A 142 20.08 1.90 -2.54
CA SER A 142 18.84 2.47 -3.11
C SER A 142 17.69 1.45 -3.19
N LEU A 143 17.96 0.16 -2.98
CA LEU A 143 16.93 -0.89 -3.09
C LEU A 143 16.08 -0.96 -1.82
N ARG A 144 14.80 -1.29 -2.03
CA ARG A 144 13.76 -1.45 -1.02
C ARG A 144 13.07 -2.79 -1.28
N ALA A 145 13.00 -3.66 -0.27
CA ALA A 145 12.34 -4.96 -0.38
C ALA A 145 10.96 -4.91 0.29
N VAL A 146 9.91 -5.35 -0.40
CA VAL A 146 8.57 -5.48 0.18
C VAL A 146 8.54 -6.65 1.17
N THR A 147 8.21 -6.37 2.43
CA THR A 147 8.23 -7.35 3.53
C THR A 147 6.87 -7.63 4.15
N SER A 148 5.91 -6.75 3.90
CA SER A 148 4.52 -6.93 4.30
C SER A 148 3.62 -6.38 3.22
N VAL A 149 2.54 -7.09 2.93
CA VAL A 149 1.55 -6.68 1.94
C VAL A 149 0.17 -6.86 2.52
N LEU A 150 -0.64 -5.81 2.44
CA LEU A 150 -2.06 -5.87 2.74
C LEU A 150 -2.83 -5.91 1.43
N SER A 151 -3.52 -7.03 1.19
CA SER A 151 -4.37 -7.26 0.03
C SER A 151 -5.84 -7.20 0.43
N VAL A 152 -6.71 -6.80 -0.49
CA VAL A 152 -8.15 -6.78 -0.27
C VAL A 152 -8.86 -7.46 -1.42
N ALA A 153 -9.84 -8.30 -1.10
CA ALA A 153 -10.63 -8.99 -2.11
C ALA A 153 -11.40 -8.01 -3.00
N ALA A 154 -11.92 -6.93 -2.40
CA ALA A 154 -12.56 -5.84 -3.14
C ALA A 154 -12.47 -4.53 -2.37
N GLY A 155 -12.51 -3.41 -3.10
CA GLY A 155 -12.46 -2.09 -2.50
C GLY A 155 -13.03 -0.96 -3.34
N THR A 156 -13.47 0.08 -2.65
CA THR A 156 -13.89 1.36 -3.21
C THR A 156 -13.18 2.50 -2.47
N VAL A 157 -12.51 3.36 -3.24
CA VAL A 157 -11.85 4.58 -2.76
C VAL A 157 -12.33 5.76 -3.61
N LEU A 158 -12.94 6.74 -2.97
CA LEU A 158 -13.42 7.96 -3.59
C LEU A 158 -12.83 9.15 -2.84
N THR A 159 -12.30 10.13 -3.54
CA THR A 159 -11.83 11.39 -2.92
C THR A 159 -12.56 12.59 -3.49
N ALA A 160 -12.81 13.59 -2.65
CA ALA A 160 -13.47 14.84 -3.05
C ALA A 160 -12.47 15.87 -3.54
N ALA A 161 -12.64 16.38 -4.77
CA ALA A 161 -11.89 17.54 -5.24
C ALA A 161 -12.47 18.87 -4.72
N ALA A 162 -13.76 18.88 -4.36
CA ALA A 162 -14.46 20.04 -3.80
C ALA A 162 -15.58 19.62 -2.83
N ALA A 163 -16.01 20.54 -1.97
CA ALA A 163 -17.23 20.34 -1.18
C ALA A 163 -18.45 20.18 -2.10
N GLY A 164 -19.37 19.28 -1.76
CA GLY A 164 -20.48 18.89 -2.63
C GLY A 164 -20.09 17.91 -3.74
N ALA A 165 -18.87 17.38 -3.73
CA ALA A 165 -18.52 16.26 -4.59
C ALA A 165 -19.44 15.08 -4.31
N SER A 166 -19.77 14.31 -5.36
CA SER A 166 -20.66 13.18 -5.21
C SER A 166 -20.42 12.08 -6.24
N ALA A 167 -20.85 10.87 -5.88
CA ALA A 167 -20.85 9.70 -6.73
C ALA A 167 -22.18 8.96 -6.58
N GLU A 168 -22.79 8.55 -7.70
CA GLU A 168 -23.84 7.52 -7.69
C GLU A 168 -23.21 6.19 -8.11
N LEU A 169 -23.35 5.18 -7.26
CA LEU A 169 -22.80 3.83 -7.41
C LEU A 169 -23.93 2.86 -7.74
N ARG A 170 -23.77 2.07 -8.81
CA ARG A 170 -24.59 0.88 -9.06
C ARG A 170 -23.92 -0.33 -8.41
N LEU A 171 -24.70 -1.13 -7.70
CA LEU A 171 -24.24 -2.33 -7.00
C LEU A 171 -24.68 -3.58 -7.76
N SER A 172 -23.80 -4.58 -7.83
CA SER A 172 -24.05 -5.84 -8.55
C SER A 172 -24.96 -6.81 -7.79
N GLY A 173 -25.18 -6.59 -6.48
CA GLY A 173 -26.00 -7.43 -5.60
C GLY A 173 -27.26 -6.74 -5.08
N ALA A 174 -28.15 -7.54 -4.46
CA ALA A 174 -29.28 -7.01 -3.70
C ALA A 174 -28.77 -6.44 -2.37
N VAL A 175 -28.89 -5.13 -2.19
CA VAL A 175 -28.60 -4.48 -0.90
C VAL A 175 -29.71 -4.78 0.09
N GLY A 176 -29.34 -5.01 1.35
CA GLY A 176 -30.26 -5.10 2.47
C GLY A 176 -31.07 -3.81 2.69
N ALA A 177 -31.87 -3.77 3.75
CA ALA A 177 -32.69 -2.61 4.09
C ALA A 177 -32.02 -1.71 5.14
N GLY A 178 -31.14 -0.81 4.72
CA GLY A 178 -30.59 0.33 5.45
C GLY A 178 -29.64 0.09 6.64
N GLY A 179 -28.78 -0.93 6.64
CA GLY A 179 -27.88 -1.25 7.77
C GLY A 179 -26.43 -0.71 7.68
N PRO A 180 -25.68 -0.59 8.80
CA PRO A 180 -24.24 -0.23 8.81
C PRO A 180 -23.36 -1.17 7.97
N THR A 181 -23.79 -2.42 7.78
CA THR A 181 -23.15 -3.41 6.93
C THR A 181 -23.18 -3.04 5.44
N GLU A 182 -24.08 -2.15 5.01
CA GLU A 182 -24.23 -1.78 3.59
C GLU A 182 -23.08 -0.94 3.06
N VAL A 183 -22.35 -0.25 3.94
CA VAL A 183 -21.13 0.48 3.55
C VAL A 183 -20.07 -0.49 3.01
N LEU A 184 -20.04 -1.72 3.53
CA LEU A 184 -19.13 -2.76 3.05
C LEU A 184 -19.59 -3.36 1.71
N ASP A 185 -20.89 -3.36 1.42
CA ASP A 185 -21.39 -3.73 0.09
C ASP A 185 -20.85 -2.79 -0.99
N LEU A 186 -20.46 -1.56 -0.64
CA LEU A 186 -19.78 -0.65 -1.57
C LEU A 186 -18.37 -1.11 -1.95
N ALA A 187 -17.71 -1.94 -1.14
CA ALA A 187 -16.42 -2.51 -1.50
C ALA A 187 -16.58 -3.55 -2.62
N VAL A 188 -17.72 -4.25 -2.69
CA VAL A 188 -17.93 -5.39 -3.59
C VAL A 188 -18.78 -5.00 -4.79
N GLY A 189 -18.15 -4.94 -5.97
CA GLY A 189 -18.89 -4.85 -7.23
C GLY A 189 -19.68 -3.55 -7.42
N ALA A 190 -19.28 -2.48 -6.74
CA ALA A 190 -19.74 -1.14 -7.04
C ALA A 190 -19.15 -0.65 -8.36
N SER A 191 -19.98 0.03 -9.15
CA SER A 191 -19.56 0.74 -10.36
C SER A 191 -20.09 2.16 -10.31
N VAL A 192 -19.22 3.14 -10.55
CA VAL A 192 -19.63 4.54 -10.58
C VAL A 192 -20.41 4.81 -11.87
N VAL A 193 -21.70 5.15 -11.73
CA VAL A 193 -22.57 5.47 -12.88
C VAL A 193 -22.74 6.96 -13.09
N ARG A 194 -22.50 7.76 -12.04
CA ARG A 194 -22.47 9.22 -12.12
C ARG A 194 -21.46 9.76 -11.12
N ARG A 195 -20.77 10.83 -11.50
CA ARG A 195 -19.82 11.54 -10.63
C ARG A 195 -19.91 13.04 -10.81
N ASN A 196 -19.63 13.76 -9.74
CA ASN A 196 -19.49 15.22 -9.72
C ASN A 196 -18.32 15.59 -8.82
N ALA A 197 -17.36 16.36 -9.35
CA ALA A 197 -16.22 16.90 -8.60
C ALA A 197 -15.41 15.89 -7.74
N LEU A 198 -15.29 14.64 -8.18
CA LEU A 198 -14.37 13.67 -7.57
C LEU A 198 -12.92 14.00 -7.95
N GLY A 199 -12.00 13.85 -7.00
CA GLY A 199 -10.55 13.98 -7.22
C GLY A 199 -9.94 12.68 -7.73
N ALA A 200 -10.31 11.55 -7.15
CA ALA A 200 -9.95 10.22 -7.60
C ALA A 200 -11.06 9.22 -7.30
N GLU A 201 -11.05 8.15 -8.07
CA GLU A 201 -12.08 7.11 -8.08
C GLU A 201 -11.41 5.77 -8.38
N TRP A 202 -11.51 4.85 -7.43
CA TRP A 202 -11.05 3.48 -7.58
C TRP A 202 -12.11 2.54 -7.06
N THR A 203 -12.55 1.60 -7.90
CA THR A 203 -13.45 0.51 -7.52
C THR A 203 -12.96 -0.75 -8.21
N GLY A 204 -12.77 -1.84 -7.47
CA GLY A 204 -12.36 -3.08 -8.13
C GLY A 204 -12.05 -4.24 -7.20
N PRO A 205 -11.89 -5.45 -7.77
CA PRO A 205 -11.42 -6.61 -7.06
C PRO A 205 -9.89 -6.62 -6.93
N GLU A 206 -9.39 -7.41 -5.98
CA GLU A 206 -7.96 -7.76 -5.83
C GLU A 206 -7.02 -6.55 -5.80
N LEU A 207 -7.25 -5.63 -4.85
CA LEU A 207 -6.39 -4.45 -4.67
C LEU A 207 -5.31 -4.71 -3.62
N THR A 208 -4.21 -3.97 -3.72
CA THR A 208 -3.14 -3.99 -2.72
C THR A 208 -2.97 -2.58 -2.16
N PRO A 209 -3.81 -2.12 -1.22
CA PRO A 209 -3.80 -0.72 -0.81
C PRO A 209 -2.56 -0.33 0.01
N PHE A 210 -1.95 -1.26 0.73
CA PHE A 210 -0.82 -0.98 1.61
C PHE A 210 0.27 -2.02 1.51
N TYR A 211 1.50 -1.58 1.73
CA TYR A 211 2.68 -2.44 1.83
C TYR A 211 3.73 -1.81 2.74
N GLN A 212 4.63 -2.63 3.29
CA GLN A 212 5.81 -2.15 4.00
C GLN A 212 7.06 -2.57 3.22
N VAL A 213 8.06 -1.70 3.25
CA VAL A 213 9.36 -1.98 2.65
C VAL A 213 10.46 -1.82 3.68
N VAL A 214 11.48 -2.68 3.57
CA VAL A 214 12.71 -2.56 4.35
C VAL A 214 13.88 -2.15 3.46
N ARG A 215 14.87 -1.52 4.10
CA ARG A 215 16.17 -1.19 3.51
C ARG A 215 17.29 -1.43 4.52
N LEU A 216 18.52 -1.51 4.02
CA LEU A 216 19.70 -1.41 4.87
C LEU A 216 19.83 0.01 5.42
N ARG A 217 20.12 0.13 6.72
CA ARG A 217 20.19 1.40 7.44
C ARG A 217 21.44 2.18 7.05
N GLU A 218 21.25 3.39 6.52
CA GLU A 218 22.35 4.24 6.02
C GLU A 218 23.40 4.55 7.09
N THR A 219 22.98 4.83 8.33
CA THR A 219 23.91 5.11 9.43
C THR A 219 24.77 3.90 9.78
N TRP A 220 24.18 2.70 9.72
CA TRP A 220 24.90 1.44 9.97
C TRP A 220 25.90 1.16 8.84
N LEU A 221 25.49 1.34 7.58
CA LEU A 221 26.38 1.23 6.41
C LEU A 221 27.53 2.25 6.45
N GLY A 222 27.26 3.48 6.88
CA GLY A 222 28.26 4.52 7.06
C GLY A 222 29.31 4.14 8.10
N LYS A 223 28.87 3.60 9.25
CA LYS A 223 29.76 3.06 10.29
C LYS A 223 30.63 1.93 9.74
N LEU A 224 30.02 0.98 9.03
CA LEU A 224 30.74 -0.15 8.45
C LEU A 224 31.80 0.28 7.43
N LYS A 225 31.47 1.25 6.55
CA LYS A 225 32.42 1.85 5.60
C LYS A 225 33.56 2.59 6.31
N ALA A 226 33.30 3.24 7.46
CA ALA A 226 34.31 3.95 8.23
C ALA A 226 35.27 2.98 8.95
N ASP A 227 34.72 1.93 9.59
CA ASP A 227 35.49 0.99 10.40
C ASP A 227 36.33 0.03 9.55
N PHE A 228 35.83 -0.35 8.38
CA PHE A 228 36.43 -1.40 7.56
C PHE A 228 36.81 -0.98 6.12
N GLY A 229 36.49 0.25 5.74
CA GLY A 229 36.73 0.78 4.40
C GLY A 229 35.64 0.42 3.38
N PRO A 230 35.65 1.05 2.20
CA PRO A 230 34.68 0.76 1.15
C PRO A 230 34.98 -0.61 0.50
N PRO A 231 33.96 -1.32 -0.02
CA PRO A 231 34.14 -2.61 -0.67
C PRO A 231 35.01 -2.50 -1.93
N GLN A 232 36.27 -2.93 -1.83
CA GLN A 232 37.29 -2.80 -2.88
C GLN A 232 37.06 -3.82 -4.02
N PRO A 233 37.02 -3.38 -5.30
CA PRO A 233 37.06 -4.30 -6.43
C PRO A 233 38.47 -4.94 -6.56
N GLY A 234 38.56 -6.26 -6.67
CA GLY A 234 39.79 -6.98 -7.02
C GLY A 234 40.80 -7.21 -5.88
N ARG A 235 40.58 -6.69 -4.67
CA ARG A 235 41.40 -6.98 -3.47
C ARG A 235 40.85 -8.13 -2.61
N GLY A 236 39.88 -8.86 -3.16
CA GLY A 236 38.85 -9.53 -2.38
C GLY A 236 37.88 -8.49 -1.82
N ALA A 237 36.60 -8.84 -1.72
CA ALA A 237 35.72 -8.18 -0.76
C ALA A 237 36.34 -8.28 0.65
N PHE A 238 35.69 -7.79 1.71
CA PHE A 238 35.81 -8.48 3.01
C PHE A 238 35.90 -9.98 2.74
N ALA A 239 36.97 -10.66 3.13
CA ALA A 239 37.31 -11.99 2.62
C ALA A 239 36.10 -12.94 2.67
N SER A 240 35.30 -12.97 1.60
CA SER A 240 33.98 -13.60 1.42
C SER A 240 32.93 -13.52 2.54
N ALA A 241 33.23 -13.02 3.74
CA ALA A 241 32.37 -13.12 4.91
C ALA A 241 32.25 -11.79 5.64
N LEU A 242 31.04 -11.50 6.12
CA LEU A 242 30.78 -10.42 7.07
C LEU A 242 31.71 -10.59 8.28
N PRO A 243 32.31 -9.51 8.82
CA PRO A 243 33.03 -9.58 10.08
C PRO A 243 32.18 -10.25 11.16
N PRO A 244 32.74 -11.11 12.04
CA PRO A 244 31.96 -11.81 13.06
C PRO A 244 31.10 -10.87 13.92
N ILE A 245 31.64 -9.71 14.29
CA ILE A 245 30.92 -8.67 15.05
C ILE A 245 29.65 -8.17 14.34
N VAL A 246 29.68 -8.10 13.00
CA VAL A 246 28.52 -7.70 12.19
C VAL A 246 27.49 -8.82 12.17
N VAL A 247 27.93 -10.07 12.04
CA VAL A 247 27.03 -11.24 12.07
C VAL A 247 26.35 -11.35 13.44
N GLU A 248 27.09 -11.08 14.52
CA GLU A 248 26.57 -11.00 15.88
C GLU A 248 25.54 -9.86 16.01
N GLU A 249 25.86 -8.65 15.52
CA GLU A 249 24.93 -7.51 15.54
C GLU A 249 23.62 -7.82 14.78
N ILE A 250 23.68 -8.35 13.56
CA ILE A 250 22.50 -8.75 12.77
C ILE A 250 21.66 -9.81 13.50
N ARG A 251 22.35 -10.77 14.13
CA ARG A 251 21.70 -11.88 14.83
C ARG A 251 20.97 -11.38 16.07
N ASP A 252 21.62 -10.53 16.85
CA ASP A 252 21.11 -10.04 18.13
C ASP A 252 19.99 -9.02 17.88
N ASP A 253 20.22 -8.08 16.96
CA ASP A 253 19.33 -6.97 16.65
C ASP A 253 19.24 -6.72 15.12
N PRO A 254 18.29 -7.33 14.40
CA PRO A 254 18.09 -7.05 12.97
C PRO A 254 17.70 -5.59 12.71
N ASP A 255 17.08 -4.90 13.67
CA ASP A 255 16.61 -3.51 13.55
C ASP A 255 17.77 -2.50 13.65
N ALA A 256 18.95 -2.96 14.10
CA ALA A 256 20.18 -2.20 13.99
C ALA A 256 20.63 -2.05 12.52
N VAL A 257 20.29 -3.02 11.66
CA VAL A 257 20.81 -3.15 10.30
C VAL A 257 19.75 -2.89 9.24
N LEU A 258 18.52 -3.34 9.48
CA LEU A 258 17.36 -3.01 8.68
C LEU A 258 16.60 -1.84 9.29
N THR A 259 15.97 -1.08 8.43
CA THR A 259 14.97 -0.10 8.84
C THR A 259 13.77 -0.24 7.91
N VAL A 260 12.58 -0.29 8.49
CA VAL A 260 11.33 -0.11 7.75
C VAL A 260 11.36 1.32 7.22
N ALA A 261 11.17 1.49 5.92
CA ALA A 261 11.21 2.82 5.34
C ALA A 261 9.99 3.61 5.83
N ASP A 262 10.24 4.81 6.37
CA ASP A 262 9.18 5.68 6.85
C ASP A 262 8.20 5.98 5.70
N PRO A 263 6.88 5.92 5.92
CA PRO A 263 5.90 6.31 4.91
C PRO A 263 6.17 7.70 4.34
N GLU A 264 6.67 8.67 5.11
CA GLU A 264 7.07 10.00 4.64
C GLU A 264 8.16 9.98 3.56
N GLU A 265 8.98 8.92 3.51
CA GLU A 265 9.98 8.71 2.46
C GLU A 265 9.39 8.14 1.17
N GLN A 266 8.11 7.78 1.15
CA GLN A 266 7.49 7.17 -0.01
C GLN A 266 7.47 8.15 -1.20
N LEU A 267 8.19 7.79 -2.25
CA LEU A 267 8.21 8.51 -3.53
C LEU A 267 7.08 8.02 -4.45
N PRO A 268 6.60 8.86 -5.38
CA PRO A 268 5.66 8.42 -6.41
C PRO A 268 6.28 7.30 -7.26
N PHE A 269 5.45 6.39 -7.78
CA PHE A 269 5.92 5.44 -8.79
C PHE A 269 6.29 6.19 -10.07
N ALA A 270 7.39 5.78 -10.70
CA ALA A 270 7.74 6.31 -12.01
C ALA A 270 6.61 6.00 -12.99
N THR A 271 5.95 7.06 -13.49
CA THR A 271 5.03 6.96 -14.63
C THR A 271 5.90 6.67 -15.84
N GLY A 272 6.08 5.39 -16.17
CA GLY A 272 6.83 5.02 -17.36
C GLY A 272 6.14 5.61 -18.58
N GLU A 273 6.67 6.70 -19.14
CA GLU A 273 6.64 6.80 -20.59
C GLU A 273 7.57 5.70 -21.10
N PRO A 274 7.07 4.74 -21.89
CA PRO A 274 7.95 3.76 -22.52
C PRO A 274 8.91 4.53 -23.44
N GLY A 275 10.18 4.57 -23.06
CA GLY A 275 11.28 5.03 -23.91
C GLY A 275 11.63 4.03 -25.00
#